data_AF-A0A962AHN0-F1
#
_entry.id   AF-A0A962AHN0-F1
#
_cell.length_a   1.000
_cell.length_b   1.000
_cell.length_c   1.000
_cell.angle_alpha   90.00
_cell.angle_beta   90.00
_cell.angle_gamma   90.00
#
_symmetry.space_group_name_H-M   'P 1'
#
loop_
_entity.id
_entity.type
_entity.pdbx_description
1 polymer ?
#
loop_
_entity_poly.entity_id
_entity_poly.type
_entity_poly.pdbx_seq_one_letter_code
_entity_poly.pdbx_strand_id
1 'polypeptide(L)'
;MSLPIRRLSEQDLAQLYLQTEAPLRLDDLMQDRVHGDAAQIAVHDSIAAQTPDLALISLSLCALIVARDFPVELKDGPGGPVLRELTVACEDNLLTVGRLWLDTVCNGIKPARSDRDVIATIPDRLRILTSIFMELRDMLLETAPGPIHAALKTLYYQSESHADLADRFVADFARPRKTAKPSADHAAARRKTPVQVPLPFDLIRPREGAEVVSFSLFHQKRRP
;
A
#
# COMPACT_ATOMS: atom_id res chain seq x y z
N MET A 1 5.28 23.02 17.45
CA MET A 1 5.98 22.01 18.25
C MET A 1 5.68 20.67 17.62
N SER A 2 6.64 20.08 16.90
CA SER A 2 6.53 18.72 16.37
C SER A 2 6.69 17.75 17.54
N LEU A 3 5.76 16.81 17.68
CA LEU A 3 5.94 15.69 18.60
C LEU A 3 7.19 14.91 18.14
N PRO A 4 8.04 14.42 19.07
CA PRO A 4 9.19 13.61 18.70
C PRO A 4 8.71 12.36 17.95
N ILE A 5 9.37 12.06 16.82
CA ILE A 5 9.11 10.85 16.02
C ILE A 5 9.30 9.64 16.95
N ARG A 6 8.19 9.04 17.37
CA ARG A 6 8.20 7.87 18.24
C ARG A 6 8.32 6.64 17.34
N ARG A 7 9.31 5.78 17.63
CA ARG A 7 9.44 4.48 16.95
C ARG A 7 8.12 3.72 17.04
N LEU A 8 7.76 3.01 15.97
CA LEU A 8 6.62 2.09 16.00
C LEU A 8 6.87 1.02 17.05
N SER A 9 5.84 0.74 17.86
CA SER A 9 5.89 -0.39 18.80
C SER A 9 5.72 -1.72 18.06
N GLU A 10 6.07 -2.83 18.71
CA GLU A 10 5.80 -4.17 18.15
C GLU A 10 4.31 -4.39 17.89
N GLN A 11 3.44 -3.83 18.73
CA GLN A 11 1.99 -3.87 18.55
C GLN A 11 1.56 -3.09 17.30
N ASP A 12 2.14 -1.90 17.07
CA ASP A 12 1.87 -1.09 15.87
C ASP A 12 2.28 -1.85 14.61
N LEU A 13 3.45 -2.48 14.61
CA LEU A 13 3.93 -3.30 13.49
C LEU A 13 3.02 -4.50 13.27
N ALA A 14 2.67 -5.26 14.31
CA ALA A 14 1.75 -6.39 14.19
C ALA A 14 0.41 -5.97 13.60
N GLN A 15 -0.11 -4.80 13.98
CA GLN A 15 -1.33 -4.25 13.41
C GLN A 15 -1.19 -3.94 11.91
N LEU A 16 -0.09 -3.32 11.48
CA LEU A 16 0.17 -3.08 10.06
C LEU A 16 0.28 -4.39 9.25
N TYR A 17 0.92 -5.42 9.80
CA TYR A 17 0.99 -6.75 9.18
C TYR A 17 -0.40 -7.36 8.98
N LEU A 18 -1.27 -7.30 9.99
CA LEU A 18 -2.63 -7.81 9.92
C LEU A 18 -3.52 -7.03 8.96
N GLN A 19 -3.35 -5.70 8.88
CA GLN A 19 -4.18 -4.85 8.02
C GLN A 19 -3.79 -4.95 6.54
N THR A 20 -2.52 -5.25 6.25
CA THR A 20 -2.03 -5.32 4.87
C THR A 20 -2.14 -6.73 4.28
N GLU A 21 -2.03 -7.78 5.10
CA GLU A 21 -1.96 -9.21 4.74
C GLU A 21 -0.82 -9.62 3.78
N ALA A 22 -0.39 -8.76 2.86
CA ALA A 22 0.60 -9.05 1.83
C ALA A 22 1.95 -9.53 2.38
N PRO A 23 2.49 -8.96 3.48
CA PRO A 23 3.75 -9.44 4.03
C PRO A 23 3.67 -10.90 4.49
N LEU A 24 2.52 -11.33 5.03
CA LEU A 24 2.31 -12.72 5.44
C LEU A 24 2.27 -13.65 4.23
N ARG A 25 1.57 -13.25 3.17
CA ARG A 25 1.51 -14.05 1.92
C ARG A 25 2.85 -14.11 1.22
N LEU A 26 3.63 -13.03 1.29
CA LEU A 26 4.99 -13.01 0.75
C LEU A 26 5.92 -13.91 1.56
N ASP A 27 5.84 -13.89 2.88
CA ASP A 27 6.63 -14.79 3.74
C ASP A 27 6.33 -16.27 3.42
N ASP A 28 5.06 -16.61 3.22
CA ASP A 28 4.65 -17.95 2.82
C ASP A 28 5.17 -18.36 1.42
N LEU A 29 5.22 -17.42 0.47
CA LEU A 29 5.85 -17.62 -0.85
C LEU A 29 7.37 -17.82 -0.71
N MET A 30 8.04 -16.99 0.09
CA MET A 30 9.50 -17.02 0.26
C MET A 30 9.99 -18.28 0.97
N GLN A 31 9.17 -18.85 1.85
CA GLN A 31 9.47 -20.08 2.58
C GLN A 31 9.03 -21.36 1.84
N ASP A 32 8.63 -21.26 0.56
CA ASP A 32 8.10 -22.37 -0.23
C ASP A 32 6.97 -23.13 0.50
N ARG A 33 6.17 -22.44 1.32
CA ARG A 33 4.99 -23.05 1.97
C ARG A 33 3.83 -23.16 0.98
N VAL A 34 3.78 -22.25 0.01
CA VAL A 34 2.79 -22.22 -1.06
C VAL A 34 3.54 -22.08 -2.38
N HIS A 35 3.18 -22.91 -3.37
CA HIS A 35 3.93 -23.03 -4.62
C HIS A 35 3.11 -22.57 -5.83
N GLY A 36 3.83 -22.22 -6.90
CA GLY A 36 3.29 -21.91 -8.21
C GLY A 36 2.68 -20.52 -8.34
N ASP A 37 2.17 -20.22 -9.54
CA ASP A 37 1.65 -18.90 -9.92
C ASP A 37 0.57 -18.38 -8.96
N ALA A 38 -0.21 -19.28 -8.36
CA ALA A 38 -1.25 -18.93 -7.38
C ALA A 38 -0.70 -18.20 -6.15
N ALA A 39 0.50 -18.56 -5.67
CA ALA A 39 1.13 -17.90 -4.54
C ALA A 39 1.58 -16.47 -4.91
N GLN A 40 2.16 -16.31 -6.10
CA GLN A 40 2.55 -14.99 -6.62
C GLN A 40 1.33 -14.10 -6.86
N ILE A 41 0.26 -14.64 -7.44
CA ILE A 41 -1.02 -13.95 -7.64
C ILE A 41 -1.62 -13.55 -6.29
N ALA A 42 -1.54 -14.40 -5.27
CA ALA A 42 -2.05 -14.05 -3.94
C ALA A 42 -1.34 -12.84 -3.33
N VAL A 43 -0.02 -12.70 -3.52
CA VAL A 43 0.73 -11.50 -3.11
C VAL A 43 0.28 -10.29 -3.93
N HIS A 44 0.21 -10.43 -5.25
CA HIS A 44 -0.27 -9.38 -6.15
C HIS A 44 -1.64 -8.85 -5.73
N ASP A 45 -2.63 -9.74 -5.57
CA ASP A 45 -4.03 -9.39 -5.29
C ASP A 45 -4.19 -8.76 -3.92
N SER A 46 -3.36 -9.16 -2.95
CA SER A 46 -3.38 -8.55 -1.61
C SER A 46 -2.94 -7.09 -1.62
N ILE A 47 -2.14 -6.67 -2.61
CA ILE A 47 -1.65 -5.29 -2.75
C ILE A 47 -2.49 -4.50 -3.77
N ALA A 48 -2.91 -5.12 -4.87
CA ALA A 48 -3.55 -4.45 -6.00
C ALA A 48 -4.83 -3.66 -5.65
N ALA A 49 -5.57 -4.10 -4.64
CA ALA A 49 -6.79 -3.45 -4.19
C ALA A 49 -6.56 -2.35 -3.14
N GLN A 50 -5.32 -2.15 -2.68
CA GLN A 50 -5.00 -1.21 -1.62
C GLN A 50 -4.97 0.23 -2.13
N THR A 51 -5.17 1.18 -1.22
CA THR A 51 -4.96 2.60 -1.52
C THR A 51 -3.45 2.88 -1.52
N PRO A 52 -2.94 3.91 -2.23
CA PRO A 52 -1.50 4.06 -2.42
C PRO A 52 -0.70 4.23 -1.11
N ASP A 53 -1.31 4.81 -0.09
CA ASP A 53 -0.75 4.92 1.26
C ASP A 53 -0.61 3.55 1.95
N LEU A 54 -1.65 2.71 1.87
CA LEU A 54 -1.62 1.37 2.43
C LEU A 54 -0.69 0.45 1.62
N ALA A 55 -0.68 0.61 0.29
CA ALA A 55 0.23 -0.09 -0.60
C ALA A 55 1.68 0.25 -0.29
N LEU A 56 2.02 1.53 -0.06
CA LEU A 56 3.38 1.94 0.35
C LEU A 56 3.83 1.25 1.64
N ILE A 57 2.94 1.16 2.63
CA ILE A 57 3.20 0.44 3.89
C ILE A 57 3.41 -1.05 3.61
N SER A 58 2.50 -1.66 2.86
CA SER A 58 2.52 -3.08 2.50
C SER A 58 3.80 -3.45 1.74
N LEU A 59 4.18 -2.65 0.73
CA LEU A 59 5.40 -2.81 -0.05
C LEU A 59 6.65 -2.66 0.82
N SER A 60 6.64 -1.73 1.78
CA SER A 60 7.76 -1.54 2.72
C SER A 60 7.94 -2.72 3.67
N LEU A 61 6.83 -3.31 4.18
CA LEU A 61 6.90 -4.53 5.00
C LEU A 61 7.38 -5.74 4.18
N CYS A 62 6.83 -5.91 2.98
CA CYS A 62 7.27 -6.94 2.02
C CYS A 62 8.76 -6.82 1.68
N ALA A 63 9.24 -5.60 1.44
CA ALA A 63 10.64 -5.32 1.15
C ALA A 63 11.59 -5.73 2.27
N LEU A 64 11.20 -5.57 3.53
CA LEU A 64 12.01 -6.01 4.67
C LEU A 64 12.13 -7.54 4.73
N ILE A 65 11.11 -8.28 4.31
CA ILE A 65 11.17 -9.74 4.14
C ILE A 65 12.13 -10.10 3.02
N VAL A 66 12.04 -9.43 1.87
CA VAL A 66 13.00 -9.62 0.77
C VAL A 66 14.43 -9.34 1.23
N ALA A 67 14.67 -8.25 1.96
CA ALA A 67 15.98 -7.91 2.49
C ALA A 67 16.50 -8.99 3.47
N ARG A 68 15.63 -9.54 4.33
CA ARG A 68 15.96 -10.63 5.24
C ARG A 68 16.37 -11.89 4.49
N ASP A 69 15.69 -12.23 3.40
CA ASP A 69 15.90 -13.51 2.68
C ASP A 69 16.75 -13.37 1.41
N PHE A 70 17.28 -12.18 1.12
CA PHE A 70 18.14 -11.97 -0.05
C PHE A 70 19.40 -12.86 0.01
N PRO A 71 19.87 -13.42 -1.13
CA PRO A 71 21.05 -14.29 -1.17
C PRO A 71 22.27 -13.63 -0.50
N VAL A 72 22.94 -14.38 0.38
CA VAL A 72 24.05 -13.86 1.20
C VAL A 72 25.22 -13.40 0.34
N GLU A 73 25.50 -14.13 -0.73
CA GLU A 73 26.56 -13.83 -1.69
C GLU A 73 26.36 -12.47 -2.36
N LEU A 74 25.10 -12.09 -2.62
CA LEU A 74 24.76 -10.80 -3.20
C LEU A 74 24.65 -9.70 -2.13
N LYS A 75 24.20 -10.04 -0.91
CA LYS A 75 24.17 -9.12 0.24
C LYS A 75 25.55 -8.58 0.61
N ASP A 76 26.54 -9.47 0.64
CA ASP A 76 27.92 -9.08 0.99
C ASP A 76 28.68 -8.51 -0.21
N GLY A 77 28.11 -8.64 -1.42
CA GLY A 77 28.65 -8.15 -2.67
C GLY A 77 27.88 -6.95 -3.24
N PRO A 78 27.53 -6.96 -4.55
CA PRO A 78 26.99 -5.79 -5.24
C PRO A 78 25.59 -5.36 -4.76
N GLY A 79 24.80 -6.27 -4.19
CA GLY A 79 23.46 -5.97 -3.68
C GLY A 79 23.45 -5.29 -2.31
N GLY A 80 24.55 -5.35 -1.54
CA GLY A 80 24.62 -4.82 -0.18
C GLY A 80 24.24 -3.33 -0.04
N PRO A 81 24.79 -2.41 -0.86
CA PRO A 81 24.39 -1.00 -0.83
C PRO A 81 22.90 -0.79 -1.10
N VAL A 82 22.34 -1.47 -2.10
CA VAL A 82 20.94 -1.33 -2.52
C VAL A 82 19.99 -1.86 -1.44
N LEU A 83 20.34 -2.96 -0.79
CA LEU A 83 19.56 -3.50 0.33
C LEU A 83 19.58 -2.60 1.57
N ARG A 84 20.69 -1.88 1.82
CA ARG A 84 20.74 -0.87 2.88
C ARG A 84 19.83 0.30 2.57
N GLU A 85 19.85 0.79 1.32
CA GLU A 85 18.94 1.83 0.88
C GLU A 85 17.48 1.40 1.01
N LEU A 86 17.16 0.16 0.58
CA LEU A 86 15.84 -0.43 0.74
C LEU A 86 15.39 -0.40 2.21
N THR A 87 16.25 -0.86 3.11
CA THR A 87 15.93 -0.95 4.54
C THR A 87 15.65 0.44 5.12
N VAL A 88 16.50 1.42 4.82
CA VAL A 88 16.32 2.81 5.29
C VAL A 88 15.03 3.42 4.74
N ALA A 89 14.76 3.26 3.44
CA ALA A 89 13.55 3.76 2.81
C ALA A 89 12.29 3.14 3.43
N CYS A 90 12.30 1.82 3.66
CA CYS A 90 11.18 1.11 4.25
C CYS A 90 10.93 1.53 5.70
N GLU A 91 11.97 1.65 6.52
CA GLU A 91 11.85 2.13 7.89
C GLU A 91 11.28 3.55 7.95
N ASP A 92 11.76 4.46 7.09
CA ASP A 92 11.23 5.83 7.03
C ASP A 92 9.76 5.86 6.58
N ASN A 93 9.39 5.07 5.57
CA ASN A 93 7.98 4.95 5.13
C ASN A 93 7.06 4.46 6.25
N LEU A 94 7.48 3.45 7.01
CA LEU A 94 6.70 2.92 8.14
C LEU A 94 6.58 3.96 9.26
N LEU A 95 7.67 4.64 9.60
CA LEU A 95 7.67 5.67 10.64
C LEU A 95 6.84 6.90 10.29
N THR A 96 6.85 7.31 9.02
CA THR A 96 6.17 8.54 8.58
C THR A 96 4.74 8.27 8.12
N VAL A 97 4.56 7.39 7.15
CA VAL A 97 3.25 7.07 6.55
C VAL A 97 2.53 6.01 7.37
N GLY A 98 3.21 4.94 7.79
CA GLY A 98 2.62 3.89 8.62
C GLY A 98 2.06 4.41 9.94
N ARG A 99 2.82 5.27 10.62
CA ARG A 99 2.36 5.94 11.84
C ARG A 99 1.13 6.80 11.61
N LEU A 100 1.17 7.66 10.59
CA LEU A 100 0.06 8.55 10.24
C LEU A 100 -1.20 7.74 9.89
N TRP A 101 -1.03 6.63 9.18
CA TRP A 101 -2.11 5.70 8.87
C TRP A 101 -2.70 5.07 10.13
N LEU A 102 -1.89 4.54 11.04
CA LEU A 102 -2.37 3.99 12.31
C LEU A 102 -3.12 5.04 13.15
N ASP A 103 -2.53 6.21 13.31
CA ASP A 103 -3.12 7.30 14.09
C ASP A 103 -4.48 7.72 13.48
N THR A 104 -4.59 7.79 12.16
CA THR A 104 -5.82 8.23 11.49
C THR A 104 -6.89 7.13 11.42
N VAL A 105 -6.49 5.93 11.01
CA VAL A 105 -7.41 4.82 10.70
C VAL A 105 -7.78 4.05 11.95
N CYS A 106 -6.79 3.68 12.76
CA CYS A 106 -7.00 2.82 13.91
C CYS A 106 -7.37 3.63 15.16
N ASN A 107 -6.73 4.79 15.36
CA ASN A 107 -6.93 5.61 16.55
C ASN A 107 -7.91 6.79 16.33
N GLY A 108 -8.37 7.01 15.09
CA GLY A 108 -9.34 8.06 14.77
C GLY A 108 -8.81 9.49 14.95
N ILE A 109 -7.49 9.66 15.03
CA ILE A 109 -6.82 10.95 15.19
C ILE A 109 -6.92 11.71 13.87
N LYS A 110 -7.31 12.98 13.93
CA LYS A 110 -7.42 13.80 12.72
C LYS A 110 -6.03 14.21 12.23
N PRO A 111 -5.74 14.09 10.92
CA PRO A 111 -4.48 14.55 10.36
C PRO A 111 -4.27 16.05 10.59
N ALA A 112 -3.09 16.42 11.05
CA ALA A 112 -2.62 17.79 11.12
C ALA A 112 -2.37 18.36 9.71
N ARG A 113 -2.22 19.68 9.60
CA ARG A 113 -1.90 20.31 8.30
C ARG A 113 -0.53 19.86 7.77
N SER A 114 0.44 19.66 8.66
CA SER A 114 1.77 19.13 8.34
C SER A 114 1.74 17.73 7.71
N ASP A 115 0.70 16.95 7.99
CA ASP A 115 0.58 15.58 7.50
C ASP A 115 0.26 15.54 6.00
N ARG A 116 -0.23 16.66 5.44
CA ARG A 116 -0.44 16.80 4.00
C ARG A 116 0.85 16.77 3.22
N ASP A 117 1.93 17.32 3.78
CA ASP A 117 3.23 17.32 3.12
C ASP A 117 3.78 15.88 3.06
N VAL A 118 3.55 15.09 4.11
CA VAL A 118 3.87 13.65 4.11
C VAL A 118 3.07 12.90 3.04
N ILE A 119 1.75 13.13 2.97
CA ILE A 119 0.87 12.49 1.97
C ILE A 119 1.29 12.87 0.54
N ALA A 120 1.68 14.12 0.31
CA ALA A 120 2.14 14.60 -1.00
C ALA A 120 3.43 13.90 -1.48
N THR A 121 4.24 13.36 -0.56
CA THR A 121 5.49 12.65 -0.90
C THR A 121 5.29 11.17 -1.24
N ILE A 122 4.09 10.62 -1.04
CA ILE A 122 3.81 9.19 -1.28
C ILE A 122 4.12 8.73 -2.72
N PRO A 123 3.78 9.48 -3.80
CA PRO A 123 4.16 9.09 -5.16
C PRO A 123 5.67 8.92 -5.31
N ASP A 124 6.47 9.86 -4.81
CA ASP A 124 7.93 9.81 -4.91
C ASP A 124 8.51 8.65 -4.11
N ARG A 125 7.97 8.38 -2.91
CA ARG A 125 8.36 7.24 -2.08
C ARG A 125 8.09 5.91 -2.79
N LEU A 126 6.95 5.79 -3.47
CA LEU A 126 6.62 4.61 -4.27
C LEU A 126 7.59 4.46 -5.46
N ARG A 127 7.96 5.55 -6.14
CA ARG A 127 8.97 5.52 -7.22
C ARG A 127 10.35 5.11 -6.74
N ILE A 128 10.77 5.57 -5.57
CA ILE A 128 12.03 5.15 -4.94
C ILE A 128 12.01 3.63 -4.76
N LEU A 129 10.94 3.09 -4.16
CA LEU A 129 10.79 1.64 -4.03
C LEU A 129 10.79 0.92 -5.38
N THR A 130 10.10 1.45 -6.39
CA THR A 130 10.12 0.91 -7.77
C THR A 130 11.54 0.81 -8.33
N SER A 131 12.33 1.88 -8.20
CA SER A 131 13.73 1.91 -8.67
C SER A 131 14.56 0.83 -7.98
N ILE A 132 14.43 0.72 -6.65
CA ILE A 132 15.19 -0.26 -5.86
C ILE A 132 14.77 -1.70 -6.22
N PHE A 133 13.47 -1.97 -6.36
CA PHE A 133 12.99 -3.31 -6.72
C PHE A 133 13.41 -3.72 -8.13
N MET A 134 13.42 -2.78 -9.08
CA MET A 134 13.95 -3.02 -10.42
C MET A 134 15.42 -3.43 -10.36
N GLU A 135 16.25 -2.69 -9.63
CA GLU A 135 17.68 -2.96 -9.52
C GLU A 135 17.95 -4.33 -8.87
N LEU A 136 17.29 -4.63 -7.75
CA LEU A 136 17.43 -5.92 -7.07
C LEU A 136 16.94 -7.10 -7.93
N ARG A 137 15.85 -6.92 -8.68
CA ARG A 137 15.34 -7.92 -9.63
C ARG A 137 16.38 -8.21 -10.72
N ASP A 138 16.96 -7.15 -11.29
CA ASP A 138 17.90 -7.26 -12.41
C ASP A 138 19.21 -7.93 -11.96
N MET A 139 19.66 -7.72 -10.71
CA MET A 139 20.78 -8.48 -10.14
C MET A 139 20.51 -10.00 -10.04
N LEU A 140 19.27 -10.39 -9.76
CA LEU A 140 18.88 -11.80 -9.59
C LEU A 140 18.65 -12.53 -10.90
N LEU A 141 18.37 -11.81 -12.00
CA LEU A 141 18.15 -12.37 -13.33
C LEU A 141 19.31 -13.23 -13.81
N GLU A 142 20.54 -12.91 -13.39
CA GLU A 142 21.76 -13.63 -13.78
C GLU A 142 22.14 -14.77 -12.83
N THR A 143 21.59 -14.80 -11.61
CA THR A 143 22.15 -15.61 -10.51
C THR A 143 21.19 -16.58 -9.86
N ALA A 144 19.88 -16.29 -9.76
CA ALA A 144 18.93 -17.19 -9.09
C ALA A 144 17.45 -16.92 -9.49
N PRO A 145 16.92 -17.61 -10.52
CA PRO A 145 15.49 -17.63 -10.77
C PRO A 145 14.81 -18.45 -9.65
N GLY A 146 14.20 -17.76 -8.69
CA GLY A 146 13.52 -18.38 -7.55
C GLY A 146 12.39 -17.52 -6.99
N PRO A 147 11.79 -17.92 -5.86
CA PRO A 147 10.67 -17.21 -5.22
C PRO A 147 10.98 -15.72 -5.00
N ILE A 148 12.23 -15.39 -4.67
CA ILE A 148 12.66 -14.00 -4.46
C ILE A 148 12.62 -13.14 -5.73
N HIS A 149 12.96 -13.72 -6.89
CA HIS A 149 12.87 -13.01 -8.16
C HIS A 149 11.40 -12.78 -8.54
N ALA A 150 10.53 -13.77 -8.32
CA ALA A 150 9.09 -13.63 -8.53
C ALA A 150 8.47 -12.57 -7.59
N ALA A 151 8.87 -12.57 -6.32
CA ALA A 151 8.49 -11.58 -5.33
C ALA A 151 8.88 -10.17 -5.78
N LEU A 152 10.14 -9.94 -6.12
CA LEU A 152 10.63 -8.63 -6.55
C LEU A 152 9.95 -8.14 -7.83
N LYS A 153 9.65 -9.05 -8.76
CA LYS A 153 8.86 -8.71 -9.95
C LYS A 153 7.46 -8.21 -9.58
N THR A 154 6.77 -8.90 -8.66
CA THR A 154 5.45 -8.47 -8.18
C THR A 154 5.53 -7.12 -7.46
N LEU A 155 6.51 -6.94 -6.56
CA LEU A 155 6.68 -5.71 -5.80
C LEU A 155 7.00 -4.52 -6.71
N TYR A 156 7.85 -4.71 -7.72
CA TYR A 156 8.17 -3.71 -8.74
C TYR A 156 6.92 -3.22 -9.49
N TYR A 157 6.11 -4.13 -10.03
CA TYR A 157 4.91 -3.73 -10.78
C TYR A 157 3.86 -3.07 -9.87
N GLN A 158 3.74 -3.55 -8.64
CA GLN A 158 2.81 -2.96 -7.68
C GLN A 158 3.25 -1.57 -7.26
N SER A 159 4.54 -1.34 -7.01
CA SER A 159 5.05 -0.02 -6.64
C SER A 159 4.91 0.98 -7.79
N GLU A 160 5.18 0.56 -9.03
CA GLU A 160 5.00 1.37 -10.24
C GLU A 160 3.53 1.77 -10.42
N SER A 161 2.61 0.78 -10.40
CA SER A 161 1.18 1.03 -10.58
C SER A 161 0.62 1.95 -9.50
N HIS A 162 1.03 1.77 -8.23
CA HIS A 162 0.56 2.61 -7.14
C HIS A 162 1.17 4.01 -7.17
N ALA A 163 2.40 4.19 -7.68
CA ALA A 163 2.97 5.52 -7.89
C ALA A 163 2.12 6.34 -8.85
N ASP A 164 1.73 5.75 -9.98
CA ASP A 164 0.85 6.37 -10.98
C ASP A 164 -0.53 6.70 -10.41
N LEU A 165 -1.09 5.80 -9.58
CA LEU A 165 -2.34 6.06 -8.88
C LEU A 165 -2.19 7.23 -7.90
N ALA A 166 -1.11 7.26 -7.12
CA ALA A 166 -0.84 8.30 -6.14
C ALA A 166 -0.71 9.69 -6.79
N ASP A 167 -0.05 9.81 -7.95
CA ASP A 167 0.04 11.07 -8.68
C ASP A 167 -1.33 11.64 -9.04
N ARG A 168 -2.23 10.78 -9.53
CA ARG A 168 -3.59 11.18 -9.90
C ARG A 168 -4.32 11.73 -8.67
N PHE A 169 -4.17 11.08 -7.52
CA PHE A 169 -4.75 11.56 -6.27
C PHE A 169 -4.15 12.89 -5.81
N VAL A 170 -2.83 13.04 -5.81
CA VAL A 170 -2.17 14.30 -5.40
C VAL A 170 -2.55 15.46 -6.34
N ALA A 171 -2.65 15.21 -7.64
CA ALA A 171 -3.10 16.19 -8.62
C ALA A 171 -4.55 16.66 -8.34
N ASP A 172 -5.43 15.75 -7.92
CA ASP A 172 -6.81 16.09 -7.54
C ASP A 172 -6.89 16.87 -6.21
N PHE A 173 -5.94 16.68 -5.30
CA PHE A 173 -5.80 17.50 -4.08
C PHE A 173 -5.32 18.92 -4.37
N ALA A 174 -4.43 19.09 -5.36
CA ALA A 174 -3.88 20.39 -5.75
C ALA A 174 -4.84 21.24 -6.58
N ARG A 175 -5.84 20.63 -7.23
CA ARG A 175 -6.88 21.37 -7.97
C ARG A 175 -7.76 22.13 -6.97
N PRO A 176 -7.85 23.47 -7.05
CA PRO A 176 -8.83 24.19 -6.25
C PRO A 176 -10.21 23.64 -6.62
N ARG A 177 -10.91 23.08 -5.64
CA ARG A 177 -12.33 22.72 -5.79
C ARG A 177 -13.04 23.99 -6.24
N LYS A 178 -13.29 24.13 -7.54
CA LYS A 178 -14.28 25.06 -8.04
C LYS A 178 -15.56 24.63 -7.37
N THR A 179 -15.98 25.35 -6.35
CA THR A 179 -17.33 25.26 -5.82
C THR A 179 -18.23 25.58 -6.99
N ALA A 180 -18.72 24.53 -7.66
CA ALA A 180 -19.82 24.67 -8.57
C ALA A 180 -20.93 25.33 -7.76
N LYS A 181 -21.28 26.58 -8.12
CA LYS A 181 -22.52 27.19 -7.63
C LYS A 181 -23.63 26.17 -7.88
N PRO A 182 -24.48 25.86 -6.88
CA PRO A 182 -25.65 25.06 -7.15
C PRO A 182 -26.46 25.81 -8.22
N SER A 183 -26.50 25.26 -9.44
CA SER A 183 -27.47 25.69 -10.44
C SER A 183 -28.86 25.41 -9.86
N ALA A 184 -29.69 26.43 -9.83
CA ALA A 184 -31.03 26.41 -9.24
C ALA A 184 -32.06 25.62 -10.08
N ASP A 185 -31.64 24.90 -11.13
CA ASP A 185 -32.58 24.37 -12.14
C ASP A 185 -32.87 22.86 -12.08
N HIS A 186 -32.45 22.15 -11.03
CA HIS A 186 -32.86 20.74 -10.84
C HIS A 186 -33.54 20.46 -9.49
N ALA A 187 -34.27 21.45 -8.97
CA ALA A 187 -35.17 21.31 -7.83
C ALA A 187 -36.56 20.69 -8.17
N ALA A 188 -36.79 20.23 -9.41
CA ALA A 188 -38.09 19.75 -9.86
C ALA A 188 -38.04 18.31 -10.39
N ALA A 189 -37.75 17.33 -9.52
CA ALA A 189 -38.16 15.93 -9.73
C ALA A 189 -38.03 15.10 -8.44
N ARG A 190 -38.70 15.50 -7.36
CA ARG A 190 -38.94 14.60 -6.23
C ARG A 190 -40.20 13.78 -6.47
N ARG A 191 -40.05 12.51 -6.84
CA ARG A 191 -40.66 11.31 -6.20
C ARG A 191 -40.66 10.12 -7.15
N LYS A 192 -39.97 9.04 -6.75
CA LYS A 192 -40.45 7.64 -6.61
C LYS A 192 -39.24 6.69 -6.55
N THR A 193 -38.91 6.20 -5.36
CA THR A 193 -38.40 4.82 -5.23
C THR A 193 -39.59 3.86 -5.43
N PRO A 194 -39.42 2.56 -5.76
CA PRO A 194 -38.18 1.80 -6.03
C PRO A 194 -38.26 0.88 -7.28
N VAL A 195 -37.12 0.40 -7.80
CA VAL A 195 -37.01 -0.96 -8.38
C VAL A 195 -35.62 -1.52 -8.06
N GLN A 196 -35.58 -2.48 -7.14
CA GLN A 196 -34.46 -3.41 -6.95
C GLN A 196 -34.26 -4.19 -8.26
N VAL A 197 -33.05 -4.18 -8.80
CA VAL A 197 -32.60 -5.20 -9.75
C VAL A 197 -32.08 -6.36 -8.91
N PRO A 198 -32.67 -7.57 -8.95
CA PRO A 198 -32.10 -8.72 -8.28
C PRO A 198 -30.83 -9.14 -9.03
N LEU A 199 -29.68 -9.09 -8.35
CA LEU A 199 -28.47 -9.75 -8.82
C LEU A 199 -28.64 -11.27 -8.64
N PRO A 200 -28.14 -12.10 -9.59
CA PRO A 200 -28.27 -13.54 -9.50
C PRO A 200 -27.60 -14.10 -8.24
N PHE A 201 -28.32 -15.00 -7.57
CA PHE A 201 -28.05 -15.53 -6.22
C PHE A 201 -26.87 -16.53 -6.10
N ASP A 202 -26.11 -16.78 -7.16
CA ASP A 202 -25.19 -17.93 -7.19
C ASP A 202 -23.69 -17.59 -7.29
N LEU A 203 -23.26 -16.39 -6.89
CA LEU A 203 -21.84 -16.13 -6.67
C LEU A 203 -21.60 -15.29 -5.41
N ILE A 204 -20.93 -15.94 -4.47
CA ILE A 204 -20.21 -15.41 -3.30
C ILE A 204 -21.09 -15.27 -2.05
N ARG A 205 -21.12 -16.37 -1.30
CA ARG A 205 -21.48 -16.41 0.12
C ARG A 205 -20.82 -15.24 0.88
N PRO A 206 -21.52 -14.61 1.83
CA PRO A 206 -20.94 -13.61 2.69
C PRO A 206 -19.88 -14.28 3.58
N ARG A 207 -18.63 -13.82 3.51
CA ARG A 207 -17.70 -14.01 4.63
C ARG A 207 -18.11 -13.01 5.70
N GLU A 208 -18.78 -13.48 6.74
CA GLU A 208 -18.91 -12.74 7.99
C GLU A 208 -17.49 -12.34 8.45
N GLY A 209 -17.24 -11.03 8.61
CA GLY A 209 -16.03 -10.52 9.29
C GLY A 209 -15.09 -9.59 8.52
N ALA A 210 -15.37 -9.17 7.29
CA ALA A 210 -14.48 -8.26 6.56
C ALA A 210 -15.23 -7.08 5.90
N GLU A 211 -15.94 -6.28 6.69
CA GLU A 211 -16.12 -4.86 6.36
C GLU A 211 -14.84 -4.10 6.75
N VAL A 212 -13.71 -4.42 6.12
CA VAL A 212 -12.53 -3.55 6.18
C VAL A 212 -12.76 -2.47 5.13
N VAL A 213 -13.48 -1.42 5.53
CA VAL A 213 -13.57 -0.18 4.74
C VAL A 213 -12.14 0.33 4.61
N SER A 214 -11.52 0.13 3.44
CA SER A 214 -10.18 0.60 3.12
C SER A 214 -10.16 2.12 3.23
N PHE A 215 -9.76 2.63 4.40
CA PHE A 215 -9.61 4.05 4.64
C PHE A 215 -8.31 4.51 4.01
N SER A 216 -8.41 5.46 3.08
CA SER A 216 -7.24 6.12 2.51
C SER A 216 -6.97 7.43 3.24
N LEU A 217 -5.69 7.72 3.54
CA LEU A 217 -5.23 9.05 3.92
C LEU A 217 -5.57 10.11 2.84
N PHE A 218 -5.72 9.69 1.59
CA PHE A 218 -6.19 10.54 0.48
C PHE A 218 -7.71 10.81 0.53
N HIS A 219 -8.49 10.01 1.25
CA HIS A 219 -9.94 10.20 1.38
C HIS A 219 -10.30 10.50 2.83
N GLN A 220 -10.11 11.76 3.23
CA GLN A 220 -10.73 12.27 4.46
C GLN A 220 -12.21 11.85 4.49
N LYS A 221 -12.57 11.00 5.46
CA LYS A 221 -13.93 10.54 5.74
C LYS A 221 -14.95 11.65 5.44
N ARG A 222 -15.75 11.50 4.38
CA ARG A 222 -16.97 12.31 4.22
C ARG A 222 -17.86 11.94 5.41
N ARG A 223 -18.13 12.91 6.27
CA ARG A 223 -19.06 12.73 7.40
C ARG A 223 -20.49 12.53 6.86
N PRO A 224 -21.33 11.81 7.63
CA PRO A 224 -22.66 11.32 7.22
C PRO A 224 -23.62 12.41 6.79
#